data_AF-A0AA37HJD9-F1
#
_entry.id   AF-A0AA37HJD9-F1
#
_cell.length_a   1.000
_cell.length_b   1.000
_cell.length_c   1.000
_cell.angle_alpha   90.00
_cell.angle_beta   90.00
_cell.angle_gamma   90.00
#
_symmetry.space_group_name_H-M   'P 1'
#
loop_
_entity.id
_entity.type
_entity.pdbx_description
1 polymer ?
#
loop_
_entity_poly.entity_id
_entity_poly.type
_entity_poly.pdbx_seq_one_letter_code
_entity_poly.pdbx_strand_id
1 'polypeptide(L)'
;MARYYFDIHDGQHQTRDDVGTECSSSDAVRAEAMSALPAIARDVIPKDGDRQALTVIVRNARNLTVYTATMTFASIWLGEDAPFVAENPDQEEHSPIVWGR
;
A
#
# COMPACT_ATOMS: atom_id res chain seq x y z
N MET A 1 -27.33 20.31 -2.12
CA MET A 1 -26.00 19.75 -1.77
C MET A 1 -25.90 19.66 -0.26
N ALA A 2 -25.11 18.73 0.26
CA ALA A 2 -24.87 18.58 1.69
C ALA A 2 -23.36 18.57 1.96
N ARG A 3 -22.95 19.11 3.11
CA ARG A 3 -21.55 19.16 3.52
C ARG A 3 -21.15 17.87 4.23
N TYR A 4 -20.06 17.29 3.80
CA TYR A 4 -19.44 16.09 4.35
C TYR A 4 -18.00 16.38 4.72
N TYR A 5 -17.51 15.75 5.78
CA TYR A 5 -16.16 15.94 6.32
C TYR A 5 -15.37 14.67 6.12
N PHE A 6 -14.19 14.76 5.53
CA PHE A 6 -13.37 13.61 5.13
C PHE A 6 -12.19 13.47 6.08
N ASP A 7 -12.41 12.79 7.21
CA ASP A 7 -11.32 12.53 8.16
C ASP A 7 -10.39 11.47 7.62
N ILE A 8 -9.09 11.62 7.88
CA ILE A 8 -8.06 10.71 7.41
C ILE A 8 -7.41 10.05 8.63
N HIS A 9 -7.19 8.75 8.55
CA HIS A 9 -6.51 7.96 9.56
C HIS A 9 -5.39 7.14 8.90
N ASP A 10 -4.14 7.42 9.24
CA ASP A 10 -2.95 6.73 8.69
C ASP A 10 -2.45 5.58 9.58
N GLY A 11 -3.24 5.20 10.60
CA GLY A 11 -2.93 4.14 11.56
C GLY A 11 -2.12 4.60 12.77
N GLN A 12 -1.56 5.81 12.76
CA GLN A 12 -0.87 6.43 13.90
C GLN A 12 -1.59 7.69 14.37
N HIS A 13 -2.08 8.50 13.43
CA HIS A 13 -2.69 9.79 13.65
C HIS A 13 -4.00 9.90 12.89
N GLN A 14 -4.97 10.52 13.54
CA GLN A 14 -6.21 10.92 12.89
C GLN A 14 -6.15 12.42 12.60
N THR A 15 -6.30 12.77 11.33
CA THR A 15 -6.47 14.15 10.87
C THR A 15 -7.94 14.39 10.61
N ARG A 16 -8.52 15.33 11.35
CA ARG A 16 -9.92 15.71 11.20
C ARG A 16 -10.08 16.77 10.12
N ASP A 17 -11.06 16.59 9.26
CA ASP A 17 -11.46 17.65 8.33
C ASP A 17 -12.54 18.53 8.99
N ASP A 18 -12.21 19.82 9.14
CA ASP A 18 -13.09 20.85 9.70
C ASP A 18 -13.71 21.76 8.61
N VAL A 19 -13.20 21.69 7.37
CA VAL A 19 -13.73 22.48 6.25
C VAL A 19 -14.89 21.72 5.61
N GLY A 20 -14.67 20.46 5.26
CA GLY A 20 -15.64 19.63 4.56
C GLY A 20 -15.89 20.04 3.11
N THR A 21 -16.39 19.09 2.32
CA THR A 21 -16.73 19.22 0.91
C THR A 21 -18.23 19.11 0.71
N GLU A 22 -18.78 19.92 -0.20
CA GLU A 22 -20.18 19.83 -0.59
C GLU A 22 -20.37 18.77 -1.65
N CYS A 23 -21.15 17.73 -1.33
CA CYS A 23 -21.48 16.66 -2.24
C CYS A 23 -22.97 16.64 -2.54
N SER A 24 -23.30 16.38 -3.80
CA SER A 24 -24.68 16.35 -4.32
C SER A 24 -25.42 15.06 -3.97
N SER A 25 -24.69 13.96 -3.78
CA SER A 25 -25.21 12.62 -3.57
C SER A 25 -24.21 11.74 -2.82
N SER A 26 -24.66 10.59 -2.32
CA SER A 26 -23.77 9.57 -1.74
C SER A 26 -22.75 9.04 -2.74
N ASP A 27 -23.11 8.97 -4.02
CA ASP A 27 -22.20 8.54 -5.08
C ASP A 27 -21.08 9.56 -5.30
N ALA A 28 -21.40 10.86 -5.25
CA ALA A 28 -20.40 11.93 -5.29
C ALA A 28 -19.46 11.88 -4.08
N VAL A 29 -19.98 11.59 -2.87
CA VAL A 29 -19.14 11.39 -1.67
C VAL A 29 -18.16 10.23 -1.88
N ARG A 30 -18.65 9.12 -2.42
CA ARG A 30 -17.83 7.94 -2.70
C ARG A 30 -16.75 8.24 -3.74
N ALA A 31 -17.12 8.91 -4.84
CA ALA A 31 -16.17 9.29 -5.88
C ALA A 31 -15.07 10.20 -5.33
N GLU A 32 -15.43 11.20 -4.53
CA GLU A 32 -14.48 12.11 -3.89
C GLU A 32 -13.52 11.34 -2.96
N ALA A 33 -14.05 10.50 -2.07
CA ALA A 33 -13.23 9.70 -1.16
C ALA A 33 -12.28 8.76 -1.92
N MET A 34 -12.77 8.09 -2.96
CA MET A 34 -11.98 7.18 -3.80
C MET A 34 -10.92 7.92 -4.63
N SER A 35 -11.11 9.19 -4.96
CA SER A 35 -10.10 10.01 -5.64
C SER A 35 -9.07 10.59 -4.66
N ALA A 36 -9.50 10.98 -3.46
CA ALA A 36 -8.63 11.58 -2.45
C ALA A 36 -7.69 10.57 -1.81
N LEU A 37 -8.19 9.36 -1.48
CA LEU A 37 -7.41 8.31 -0.80
C LEU A 37 -6.08 8.00 -1.49
N PRO A 38 -6.03 7.71 -2.80
CA PRO A 38 -4.77 7.43 -3.48
C PRO A 38 -3.83 8.64 -3.54
N ALA A 39 -4.38 9.84 -3.68
CA ALA A 39 -3.59 11.07 -3.73
C ALA A 39 -2.87 11.31 -2.39
N ILE A 40 -3.59 11.17 -1.28
CA ILE A 40 -3.02 11.31 0.07
C ILE A 40 -2.02 10.18 0.35
N ALA A 41 -2.38 8.93 0.04
CA ALA A 41 -1.51 7.80 0.30
C ALA A 41 -0.15 7.91 -0.41
N ARG A 42 -0.12 8.48 -1.62
CA ARG A 42 1.14 8.73 -2.33
C ARG A 42 2.10 9.62 -1.54
N ASP A 43 1.56 10.61 -0.83
CA ASP A 43 2.36 11.59 -0.09
C ASP A 43 2.68 11.12 1.34
N VAL A 44 1.88 10.20 1.90
CA VAL A 44 2.02 9.69 3.28
C VAL A 44 2.83 8.39 3.38
N ILE A 45 2.79 7.51 2.38
CA ILE A 45 3.51 6.21 2.45
C ILE A 45 5.03 6.47 2.53
N PRO A 46 5.69 6.15 3.67
CA PRO A 46 7.13 6.33 3.81
C PRO A 46 7.88 5.40 2.86
N LYS A 47 9.03 5.86 2.35
CA LYS A 47 9.88 5.05 1.46
C LYS A 47 10.44 3.78 2.13
N ASP A 48 10.42 3.73 3.48
CA ASP A 48 10.96 2.63 4.29
C ASP A 48 9.98 1.45 4.50
N GLY A 49 8.80 1.47 3.87
CA GLY A 49 8.29 0.26 3.23
C GLY A 49 7.54 -0.80 4.06
N ASP A 50 7.27 -0.62 5.36
CA ASP A 50 6.46 -1.60 6.09
C ASP A 50 4.98 -1.19 6.18
N ARG A 51 4.14 -2.05 5.56
CA ARG A 51 2.68 -2.11 5.58
C ARG A 51 1.96 -0.89 6.18
N GLN A 52 1.36 -0.07 5.32
CA GLN A 52 0.60 1.10 5.73
C GLN A 52 -0.88 0.94 5.36
N ALA A 53 -1.79 1.32 6.26
CA ALA A 53 -3.21 1.36 6.00
C ALA A 53 -3.72 2.79 6.16
N LEU A 54 -4.18 3.40 5.07
CA LEU A 54 -4.81 4.71 5.09
C LEU A 54 -6.33 4.53 5.00
N THR A 55 -7.06 5.16 5.91
CA THR A 55 -8.52 5.12 5.95
C THR A 55 -9.08 6.52 5.88
N VAL A 56 -10.06 6.73 5.00
CA VAL A 56 -10.89 7.93 5.01
C VAL A 56 -12.24 7.60 5.63
N ILE A 57 -12.64 8.40 6.62
CA ILE A 57 -13.90 8.30 7.33
C ILE A 57 -14.71 9.56 6.98
N VAL A 58 -15.86 9.37 6.33
CA VAL A 58 -16.71 10.48 5.94
C VAL A 58 -17.83 10.67 6.95
N ARG A 59 -17.89 11.88 7.53
CA ARG A 59 -18.96 12.32 8.43
C ARG A 59 -19.90 13.28 7.72
N ASN A 60 -21.19 13.22 8.06
CA ASN A 60 -22.14 14.27 7.67
C ASN A 60 -22.14 15.45 8.66
N ALA A 61 -22.94 16.48 8.38
CA ALA A 61 -23.12 17.66 9.25
C ALA A 61 -23.64 17.35 10.66
N ARG A 62 -24.24 16.18 10.90
CA ARG A 62 -24.65 15.73 12.24
C ARG A 62 -23.57 14.93 12.95
N ASN A 63 -22.34 14.95 12.43
CA ASN A 63 -21.21 14.21 12.94
C ASN A 63 -21.39 12.68 12.90
N LEU A 64 -22.30 12.17 12.07
CA LEU A 64 -22.51 10.74 11.87
C LEU A 64 -21.63 10.25 10.74
N THR A 65 -20.90 9.16 10.97
CA THR A 65 -20.16 8.46 9.93
C THR A 65 -21.13 7.85 8.93
N VAL A 66 -21.01 8.26 7.66
CA VAL A 66 -21.88 7.82 6.57
C VAL A 66 -21.17 6.96 5.54
N TYR A 67 -19.84 7.04 5.50
CA TYR A 67 -19.02 6.27 4.56
C TYR A 67 -17.61 6.07 5.11
N THR A 68 -16.98 4.95 4.75
CA THR A 68 -15.58 4.68 5.05
C THR A 68 -14.93 3.98 3.87
N ALA A 69 -13.67 4.28 3.62
CA ALA A 69 -12.86 3.59 2.62
C ALA A 69 -11.44 3.43 3.15
N THR A 70 -10.87 2.24 2.97
CA THR A 70 -9.52 1.91 3.44
C THR A 70 -8.69 1.41 2.29
N MET A 71 -7.47 1.93 2.17
CA MET A 71 -6.45 1.45 1.25
C MET A 71 -5.27 0.92 2.05
N THR A 72 -4.88 -0.31 1.79
CA THR A 72 -3.71 -0.95 2.41
C THR A 72 -2.63 -1.10 1.35
N PHE A 73 -1.42 -0.65 1.68
CA PHE A 73 -0.22 -0.81 0.87
C PHE A 73 0.75 -1.71 1.60
N ALA A 74 1.31 -2.70 0.90
CA ALA A 74 2.32 -3.60 1.44
C ALA A 74 3.35 -3.92 0.36
N SER A 75 4.62 -3.85 0.72
CA SER A 75 5.74 -4.25 -0.13
C SER A 75 6.58 -5.31 0.58
N ILE A 76 7.04 -6.30 -0.17
CA ILE A 76 8.03 -7.28 0.28
C ILE A 76 9.06 -7.43 -0.82
N TRP A 77 10.34 -7.33 -0.46
CA TRP A 77 11.43 -7.70 -1.35
C TRP A 77 11.67 -9.20 -1.22
N LEU A 78 11.55 -9.95 -2.33
CA LEU A 78 11.65 -11.41 -2.32
C LEU A 78 13.09 -11.93 -2.50
N GLY A 79 14.08 -11.04 -2.62
CA GLY A 79 15.46 -11.43 -2.90
C GLY A 79 15.68 -11.80 -4.37
N GLU A 80 16.95 -11.74 -4.80
CA GLU A 80 17.43 -12.23 -6.10
C GLU A 80 18.34 -13.45 -5.93
N ASP A 81 18.18 -14.22 -4.84
CA ASP A 81 18.87 -15.50 -4.75
C ASP A 81 18.44 -16.35 -5.95
N ALA A 82 19.39 -16.56 -6.87
CA ALA A 82 19.24 -17.46 -7.99
C ALA A 82 18.69 -18.79 -7.45
N PRO A 83 17.80 -19.50 -8.20
CA PRO A 83 17.32 -20.79 -7.76
C PRO A 83 18.53 -21.64 -7.35
N PHE A 84 18.46 -22.24 -6.16
CA PHE A 84 19.49 -23.13 -5.64
C PHE A 84 19.89 -24.13 -6.73
N VAL A 85 21.01 -23.88 -7.40
CA VAL A 85 21.64 -24.87 -8.25
C VAL A 85 22.30 -25.81 -7.26
N ALA A 86 21.62 -26.92 -6.96
CA ALA A 86 22.26 -28.03 -6.29
C ALA A 86 23.48 -28.40 -7.16
N GLU A 87 24.68 -28.06 -6.69
CA GLU A 87 25.91 -28.57 -7.27
C GLU A 87 25.79 -30.09 -7.23
N ASN A 88 25.68 -30.71 -8.41
CA ASN A 88 25.56 -32.15 -8.51
C ASN A 88 26.90 -32.74 -8.06
N PRO A 89 26.97 -33.48 -6.94
CA PRO A 89 28.24 -33.99 -6.43
C PRO A 89 28.89 -35.04 -7.35
N ASP A 90 28.19 -35.48 -8.40
CA ASP A 90 28.66 -36.48 -9.36
C ASP A 90 29.51 -35.90 -10.52
N GLN A 91 30.26 -34.81 -10.28
CA GLN A 91 31.21 -34.25 -11.25
C GLN A 91 32.67 -34.33 -10.79
N GLU A 92 33.03 -35.41 -10.10
CA GLU A 92 34.33 -36.08 -10.22
C GLU A 92 34.11 -37.25 -11.19
N GLU A 93 34.87 -37.55 -12.23
CA GLU A 93 36.29 -37.43 -12.49
C GLU A 93 36.46 -37.90 -13.95
N HIS A 94 37.34 -37.28 -14.75
CA HIS A 94 38.23 -37.97 -15.69
C HIS A 94 38.99 -36.92 -16.50
N SER A 95 40.00 -36.35 -15.85
CA SER A 95 41.08 -35.67 -16.54
C SER A 95 41.85 -36.69 -17.40
N PRO A 96 42.11 -36.45 -18.70
CA PRO A 96 42.96 -37.33 -19.48
C PRO A 96 44.40 -37.16 -18.98
N ILE A 97 44.96 -38.25 -18.45
CA ILE A 97 46.31 -38.30 -17.91
C ILE A 97 47.31 -37.97 -19.03
N VAL A 98 47.97 -36.81 -18.93
CA VAL A 98 49.12 -36.46 -19.79
C VAL A 98 50.37 -37.12 -19.20
N TRP A 99 50.81 -38.23 -19.79
CA TRP A 99 52.14 -38.79 -19.52
C TRP A 99 53.18 -38.14 -20.43
N GLY A 100 53.99 -37.26 -19.85
CA GLY A 100 55.18 -36.70 -20.47
C GLY A 100 56.44 -37.04 -19.69
N ARG A 101 57.23 -38.00 -20.19
CA ARG A 101 58.69 -37.93 -20.43
C ARG A 101 59.19 -39.27 -20.96
#